data_AF-A0A4Q2ZSQ0-F1
#
_entry.id   AF-A0A4Q2ZSQ0-F1
#
_cell.length_a   1.000
_cell.length_b   1.000
_cell.length_c   1.000
_cell.angle_alpha   90.00
_cell.angle_beta   90.00
_cell.angle_gamma   90.00
#
_symmetry.space_group_name_H-M   'P 1'
#
loop_
_entity.id
_entity.type
_entity.pdbx_description
1 polymer ?
#
loop_
_entity_poly.entity_id
_entity_poly.type
_entity_poly.pdbx_seq_one_letter_code
_entity_poly.pdbx_strand_id
1 'polypeptide(L)'
;MSTEAKCPFHHSAATSATTNRDWWPSQLKVELLHQHSGKSDPMGCDFDYAAEFKSLDLAAVKKDLAALMTDSQDWWPADFGHYGPLFIRMAWHSAGTYRTGDGRGGGGRGQQRFAPLNSWPDNVSLDKARRLLWPIKQKYGRKISWADLMILTGNVALETMGFKTFGFAGGREDTWEPDHDVYWGTEKTWLGGDERYARGSEGVEKDGGVLV
;
A
#
# COMPACT_ATOMS: atom_id res chain seq x y z
N MET A 1 33.16 -1.28 -3.71
CA MET A 1 32.55 -0.33 -4.65
C MET A 1 31.09 -0.68 -4.77
N SER A 2 30.20 0.14 -4.20
CA SER A 2 28.76 -0.07 -4.29
C SER A 2 28.30 0.17 -5.73
N THR A 3 27.96 -0.91 -6.44
CA THR A 3 27.19 -0.82 -7.68
C THR A 3 25.79 -0.33 -7.31
N GLU A 4 25.61 0.98 -7.18
CA GLU A 4 24.27 1.58 -7.17
C GLU A 4 23.53 1.08 -8.42
N ALA A 5 22.32 0.56 -8.23
CA ALA A 5 21.48 0.08 -9.31
C ALA A 5 21.09 1.27 -10.21
N LYS A 6 21.96 1.61 -11.17
CA LYS A 6 21.63 2.53 -12.25
C LYS A 6 20.80 1.77 -13.27
N CYS A 7 19.75 2.40 -13.82
CA CYS A 7 19.00 1.83 -14.94
C CYS A 7 20.01 1.50 -16.06
N PRO A 8 20.12 0.23 -16.50
CA PRO A 8 21.12 -0.18 -17.49
C PRO A 8 20.81 0.34 -18.91
N PHE A 9 19.66 0.99 -19.10
CA PHE A 9 19.28 1.66 -20.33
C PHE A 9 19.38 3.18 -20.14
N HIS A 10 20.14 3.84 -21.01
CA HIS A 10 20.08 5.30 -21.15
C HIS A 10 18.74 5.65 -21.82
N HIS A 11 17.74 6.03 -21.04
CA HIS A 11 16.51 6.57 -21.59
C HIS A 11 16.77 7.90 -22.32
N SER A 12 15.86 8.31 -23.19
CA SER A 12 15.90 9.63 -23.82
C SER A 12 15.98 10.73 -22.75
N ALA A 13 16.52 11.90 -23.12
CA ALA A 13 16.89 13.01 -22.22
C ALA A 13 15.84 13.46 -21.18
N ALA A 14 14.58 13.02 -21.30
CA ALA A 14 13.49 13.36 -20.38
C ALA A 14 13.43 12.52 -19.08
N THR A 15 14.03 11.33 -19.00
CA THR A 15 13.81 10.40 -17.84
C THR A 15 15.07 9.89 -17.15
N SER A 16 16.26 10.11 -17.72
CA SER A 16 17.54 9.71 -17.12
C SER A 16 18.60 10.82 -17.14
N ALA A 17 18.17 12.08 -17.24
CA ALA A 17 19.07 13.23 -17.15
C ALA A 17 19.39 13.56 -15.69
N THR A 18 20.60 14.07 -15.46
CA THR A 18 21.00 14.65 -14.18
C THR A 18 20.04 15.78 -13.81
N THR A 19 19.52 15.73 -12.59
CA THR A 19 18.56 16.69 -12.02
C THR A 19 19.25 17.60 -11.01
N ASN A 20 18.58 18.68 -10.59
CA ASN A 20 19.07 19.54 -9.50
C ASN A 20 19.36 18.75 -8.21
N ARG A 21 18.63 17.66 -7.96
CA ARG A 21 18.82 16.82 -6.78
C ARG A 21 20.17 16.11 -6.77
N ASP A 22 20.67 15.74 -7.94
CA ASP A 22 21.98 15.08 -8.08
C ASP A 22 23.12 16.05 -7.76
N TRP A 23 22.95 17.34 -8.10
CA TRP A 23 23.92 18.40 -7.79
C TRP A 23 23.81 18.91 -6.35
N TRP A 24 22.59 19.05 -5.83
CA TRP A 24 22.30 19.56 -4.49
C TRP A 24 21.46 18.57 -3.67
N PRO A 25 22.06 17.44 -3.22
CA PRO A 25 21.32 16.39 -2.52
C PRO A 25 20.67 16.87 -1.22
N SER A 26 21.27 17.86 -0.55
CA SER A 26 20.77 18.46 0.70
C SER A 26 19.81 19.64 0.51
N GLN A 27 19.41 19.96 -0.73
CA GLN A 27 18.46 21.05 -0.99
C GLN A 27 17.09 20.73 -0.36
N LEU A 28 16.45 21.73 0.26
CA LEU A 28 15.11 21.57 0.83
C LEU A 28 14.10 21.10 -0.24
N LYS A 29 13.27 20.10 0.13
CA LYS A 29 12.22 19.56 -0.74
C LYS A 29 10.93 20.35 -0.58
N VAL A 30 10.70 21.34 -1.44
CA VAL A 30 9.43 22.09 -1.46
C VAL A 30 8.33 21.34 -2.21
N GLU A 31 8.70 20.32 -2.99
CA GLU A 31 7.77 19.49 -3.76
C GLU A 31 6.75 18.75 -2.90
N LEU A 32 7.10 18.49 -1.64
CA LEU A 32 6.22 17.82 -0.68
C LEU A 32 4.95 18.63 -0.36
N LEU A 33 5.00 19.96 -0.54
CA LEU A 33 3.90 20.87 -0.22
C LEU A 33 2.78 20.91 -1.26
N HIS A 34 3.00 20.31 -2.43
CA HIS A 34 2.02 20.28 -3.52
C HIS A 34 1.77 18.87 -4.04
N GLN A 35 2.06 17.86 -3.20
CA GLN A 35 1.60 16.49 -3.44
C GLN A 35 0.07 16.41 -3.37
N HIS A 36 -0.47 15.40 -4.05
CA HIS A 36 -1.90 15.12 -4.18
C HIS A 36 -2.69 16.34 -4.65
N SER A 37 -2.11 17.10 -5.58
CA SER A 37 -2.79 18.25 -6.17
C SER A 37 -4.01 17.81 -6.98
N GLY A 38 -5.02 18.67 -7.11
CA GLY A 38 -6.18 18.39 -7.98
C GLY A 38 -5.83 18.21 -9.47
N LYS A 39 -4.57 18.45 -9.90
CA LYS A 39 -4.12 18.18 -11.26
C LYS A 39 -3.82 16.70 -11.52
N SER A 40 -3.46 15.93 -10.48
CA SER A 40 -3.24 14.49 -10.59
C SER A 40 -4.48 13.67 -10.22
N ASP A 41 -5.53 14.33 -9.71
CA ASP A 41 -6.80 13.69 -9.35
C ASP A 41 -7.76 13.59 -10.56
N PRO A 42 -8.11 12.37 -11.02
CA PRO A 42 -9.03 12.16 -12.13
C PRO A 42 -10.52 12.34 -11.76
N MET A 43 -10.86 12.51 -10.48
CA MET A 43 -12.24 12.61 -10.00
C MET A 43 -12.83 14.01 -10.20
N GLY A 44 -11.98 15.03 -10.34
CA GLY A 44 -12.36 16.43 -10.46
C GLY A 44 -12.66 17.08 -9.10
N CYS A 45 -12.68 18.41 -9.08
CA CYS A 45 -12.79 19.21 -7.85
C CYS A 45 -14.15 19.12 -7.14
N ASP A 46 -15.19 18.71 -7.86
CA ASP A 46 -16.56 18.64 -7.35
C ASP A 46 -16.92 17.25 -6.79
N PHE A 47 -15.97 16.31 -6.76
CA PHE A 47 -16.19 14.96 -6.25
C PHE A 47 -16.24 14.93 -4.73
N ASP A 48 -17.34 14.39 -4.18
CA ASP A 48 -17.54 14.16 -2.74
C ASP A 48 -17.61 12.64 -2.49
N TYR A 49 -16.51 12.07 -2.00
CA TYR A 49 -16.45 10.64 -1.71
C TYR A 49 -17.39 10.23 -0.58
N ALA A 50 -17.57 11.08 0.43
CA ALA A 50 -18.45 10.77 1.56
C ALA A 50 -19.91 10.67 1.11
N ALA A 51 -20.35 11.53 0.19
CA ALA A 51 -21.68 11.44 -0.43
C ALA A 51 -21.82 10.18 -1.30
N GLU A 52 -20.82 9.86 -2.11
CA GLU A 52 -20.82 8.68 -2.99
C GLU A 52 -20.84 7.38 -2.18
N PHE A 53 -20.02 7.29 -1.12
CA PHE A 53 -19.97 6.15 -0.20
C PHE A 53 -21.29 5.97 0.56
N LYS A 54 -21.95 7.05 0.98
CA LYS A 54 -23.30 6.96 1.60
C LYS A 54 -24.35 6.41 0.66
N SER A 55 -24.19 6.58 -0.66
CA SER A 55 -25.09 6.05 -1.68
C SER A 55 -24.80 4.60 -2.08
N LEU A 56 -23.74 4.00 -1.53
CA LEU A 56 -23.29 2.65 -1.83
C LEU A 56 -24.21 1.61 -1.17
N ASP A 57 -24.63 0.61 -1.92
CA ASP A 57 -25.22 -0.60 -1.35
C ASP A 57 -24.11 -1.45 -0.70
N LEU A 58 -23.76 -1.11 0.54
CA LEU A 58 -22.70 -1.77 1.28
C LEU A 58 -23.02 -3.25 1.56
N ALA A 59 -24.31 -3.60 1.68
CA ALA A 59 -24.72 -4.99 1.87
C ALA A 59 -24.43 -5.83 0.61
N ALA A 60 -24.70 -5.28 -0.57
CA ALA A 60 -24.33 -5.92 -1.83
C ALA A 60 -22.80 -6.05 -1.96
N VAL A 61 -22.02 -5.03 -1.60
CA VAL A 61 -20.55 -5.12 -1.63
C VAL A 61 -20.05 -6.24 -0.73
N LYS A 62 -20.54 -6.32 0.52
CA LYS A 62 -20.15 -7.39 1.46
C LYS A 62 -20.55 -8.77 0.94
N LYS A 63 -21.72 -8.89 0.29
CA LYS A 63 -22.18 -10.14 -0.33
C LYS A 63 -21.27 -10.56 -1.48
N ASP A 64 -20.91 -9.64 -2.37
CA ASP A 64 -20.02 -9.94 -3.48
C ASP A 64 -18.61 -10.30 -3.00
N LEU A 65 -18.10 -9.59 -1.98
CA LEU A 65 -16.83 -9.93 -1.34
C LEU A 65 -16.87 -11.32 -0.71
N ALA A 66 -17.96 -11.68 -0.03
CA ALA A 66 -18.14 -13.02 0.54
C ALA A 66 -18.17 -14.11 -0.54
N ALA A 67 -18.83 -13.85 -1.68
CA ALA A 67 -18.82 -14.78 -2.81
C ALA A 67 -17.42 -14.94 -3.42
N LEU A 68 -16.69 -13.84 -3.58
CA LEU A 68 -15.31 -13.85 -4.08
C LEU A 68 -14.38 -14.69 -3.21
N MET A 69 -14.64 -14.81 -1.89
CA MET A 69 -13.78 -15.58 -0.99
C MET A 69 -13.56 -17.02 -1.47
N THR A 70 -14.56 -17.65 -2.09
CA THR A 70 -14.49 -19.04 -2.56
C THR A 70 -14.49 -19.17 -4.09
N ASP A 71 -14.45 -18.06 -4.81
CA ASP A 71 -14.42 -18.03 -6.28
C ASP A 71 -12.98 -18.11 -6.81
N SER A 72 -12.36 -19.28 -6.64
CA SER A 72 -10.97 -19.51 -7.00
C SER A 72 -10.69 -19.25 -8.49
N GLN A 73 -9.63 -18.50 -8.76
CA GLN A 73 -9.17 -18.14 -10.10
C GLN A 73 -7.96 -18.98 -10.51
N ASP A 74 -7.93 -19.50 -11.74
CA ASP A 74 -6.83 -20.37 -12.22
C ASP A 74 -5.45 -19.69 -12.20
N TRP A 75 -5.40 -18.37 -12.41
CA TRP A 75 -4.15 -17.60 -12.42
C TRP A 75 -3.58 -17.32 -11.03
N TRP A 76 -4.39 -17.53 -9.98
CA TRP A 76 -3.95 -17.47 -8.58
C TRP A 76 -4.88 -18.30 -7.70
N PRO A 77 -4.76 -19.64 -7.70
CA PRO A 77 -5.71 -20.52 -7.02
C PRO A 77 -5.84 -20.21 -5.51
N ALA A 78 -7.04 -20.37 -4.97
CA ALA A 78 -7.29 -20.14 -3.56
C ALA A 78 -6.77 -21.31 -2.71
N ASP A 79 -5.87 -21.01 -1.76
CA ASP A 79 -5.47 -21.98 -0.74
C ASP A 79 -6.71 -22.48 0.02
N PHE A 80 -6.83 -23.81 0.15
CA PHE A 80 -7.99 -24.46 0.77
C PHE A 80 -9.35 -24.11 0.14
N GLY A 81 -9.35 -23.60 -1.10
CA GLY A 81 -10.56 -23.11 -1.76
C GLY A 81 -11.12 -21.81 -1.17
N HIS A 82 -10.35 -21.06 -0.38
CA HIS A 82 -10.82 -19.84 0.28
C HIS A 82 -9.73 -18.74 0.39
N TYR A 83 -9.91 -17.59 -0.25
CA TYR A 83 -8.97 -16.44 -0.22
C TYR A 83 -8.95 -15.65 1.09
N GLY A 84 -9.84 -15.95 2.03
CA GLY A 84 -9.97 -15.24 3.31
C GLY A 84 -8.63 -14.94 4.01
N PRO A 85 -7.76 -15.93 4.26
CA PRO A 85 -6.45 -15.68 4.88
C PRO A 85 -5.57 -14.68 4.11
N LEU A 86 -5.57 -14.76 2.78
CA LEU A 86 -4.84 -13.83 1.91
C LEU A 86 -5.38 -12.40 2.05
N PHE A 87 -6.70 -12.23 2.08
CA PHE A 87 -7.31 -10.91 2.20
C PHE A 87 -7.18 -10.32 3.60
N ILE A 88 -7.18 -11.13 4.65
CA ILE A 88 -6.84 -10.68 6.01
C ILE A 88 -5.41 -10.15 6.03
N ARG A 89 -4.45 -10.88 5.46
CA ARG A 89 -3.06 -10.41 5.34
C ARG A 89 -2.98 -9.10 4.56
N MET A 90 -3.69 -8.98 3.44
CA MET A 90 -3.71 -7.75 2.64
C MET A 90 -4.18 -6.54 3.45
N ALA A 91 -5.30 -6.67 4.17
CA ALA A 91 -5.85 -5.61 5.02
C ALA A 91 -4.90 -5.27 6.18
N TRP A 92 -4.35 -6.29 6.84
CA TRP A 92 -3.35 -6.14 7.89
C TRP A 92 -2.12 -5.37 7.39
N HIS A 93 -1.52 -5.76 6.27
CA HIS A 93 -0.36 -5.06 5.71
C HIS A 93 -0.70 -3.65 5.20
N SER A 94 -1.96 -3.39 4.83
CA SER A 94 -2.39 -2.06 4.45
C SER A 94 -2.46 -1.13 5.67
N ALA A 95 -2.98 -1.61 6.79
CA ALA A 95 -3.09 -0.84 8.03
C ALA A 95 -1.78 -0.81 8.85
N GLY A 96 -0.96 -1.86 8.76
CA GLY A 96 0.17 -2.12 9.63
C GLY A 96 1.41 -1.26 9.38
N THR A 97 1.41 -0.41 8.35
CA THR A 97 2.50 0.56 8.11
C THR A 97 2.42 1.78 9.01
N TYR A 98 1.33 1.94 9.78
CA TYR A 98 1.09 3.07 10.66
C TYR A 98 2.14 3.18 11.77
N ARG A 99 2.56 4.41 12.06
CA ARG A 99 3.50 4.75 13.14
C ARG A 99 2.94 5.89 14.00
N THR A 100 2.99 5.73 15.31
CA THR A 100 2.51 6.74 16.26
C THR A 100 3.42 7.96 16.37
N GLY A 101 4.71 7.83 16.02
CA GLY A 101 5.70 8.91 16.18
C GLY A 101 5.45 10.14 15.30
N ASP A 102 4.91 9.94 14.10
CA ASP A 102 4.62 10.99 13.13
C ASP A 102 3.20 10.89 12.55
N GLY A 103 2.43 9.86 12.91
CA GLY A 103 1.08 9.61 12.41
C GLY A 103 1.03 9.15 10.95
N ARG A 104 2.18 8.81 10.34
CA ARG A 104 2.28 8.44 8.93
C ARG A 104 2.02 6.94 8.72
N GLY A 105 1.82 6.57 7.45
CA GLY A 105 1.47 5.21 7.06
C GLY A 105 0.00 4.88 7.33
N GLY A 106 -0.30 3.59 7.44
CA GLY A 106 -1.64 3.07 7.62
C GLY A 106 -2.45 2.94 6.33
N GLY A 107 -3.68 2.45 6.49
CA GLY A 107 -4.58 2.13 5.35
C GLY A 107 -5.39 3.30 4.84
N GLY A 108 -5.24 4.51 5.41
CA GLY A 108 -6.14 5.65 5.19
C GLY A 108 -6.15 6.23 3.78
N ARG A 109 -5.10 5.99 2.99
CA ARG A 109 -4.91 6.55 1.64
C ARG A 109 -4.82 5.48 0.53
N GLY A 110 -4.91 4.21 0.89
CA GLY A 110 -4.77 3.11 -0.07
C GLY A 110 -3.36 3.00 -0.69
N GLN A 111 -2.32 3.55 -0.04
CA GLN A 111 -0.95 3.62 -0.56
C GLN A 111 -0.31 2.25 -0.86
N GLN A 112 -0.87 1.14 -0.35
CA GLN A 112 -0.42 -0.22 -0.70
C GLN A 112 -0.48 -0.50 -2.22
N ARG A 113 -1.24 0.27 -3.00
CA ARG A 113 -1.29 0.16 -4.46
C ARG A 113 -0.15 0.87 -5.19
N PHE A 114 0.59 1.75 -4.52
CA PHE A 114 1.69 2.53 -5.09
C PHE A 114 3.05 2.10 -4.55
N ALA A 115 4.11 2.56 -5.22
CA ALA A 115 5.46 2.44 -4.70
C ALA A 115 5.62 3.31 -3.43
N PRO A 116 6.50 2.92 -2.48
CA PRO A 116 7.29 1.68 -2.49
C PRO A 116 6.49 0.47 -1.99
N LEU A 117 5.33 0.67 -1.35
CA LEU A 117 4.61 -0.37 -0.61
C LEU A 117 4.15 -1.52 -1.50
N ASN A 118 3.77 -1.26 -2.75
CA ASN A 118 3.36 -2.29 -3.69
C ASN A 118 4.49 -3.27 -4.09
N SER A 119 5.74 -2.96 -3.76
CA SER A 119 6.94 -3.74 -4.08
C SER A 119 7.80 -4.08 -2.86
N TRP A 120 7.34 -3.76 -1.65
CA TRP A 120 8.04 -4.19 -0.44
C TRP A 120 8.13 -5.72 -0.38
N PRO A 121 9.27 -6.29 0.08
CA PRO A 121 9.44 -7.74 0.23
C PRO A 121 8.35 -8.37 1.10
N ASP A 122 7.89 -7.65 2.12
CA ASP A 122 6.86 -8.15 3.03
C ASP A 122 5.44 -8.10 2.40
N ASN A 123 5.26 -7.39 1.29
CA ASN A 123 4.00 -7.30 0.55
C ASN A 123 3.95 -8.24 -0.66
N VAL A 124 4.85 -9.23 -0.73
CA VAL A 124 4.85 -10.26 -1.77
C VAL A 124 3.46 -10.90 -1.89
N SER A 125 3.03 -11.06 -3.14
CA SER A 125 1.74 -11.63 -3.57
C SER A 125 0.50 -10.81 -3.22
N LEU A 126 0.62 -9.69 -2.49
CA LEU A 126 -0.51 -8.79 -2.27
C LEU A 126 -0.91 -8.02 -3.53
N ASP A 127 -0.05 -7.98 -4.54
CA ASP A 127 -0.42 -7.54 -5.89
C ASP A 127 -1.51 -8.44 -6.51
N LYS A 128 -1.47 -9.76 -6.27
CA LYS A 128 -2.52 -10.69 -6.69
C LYS A 128 -3.79 -10.50 -5.86
N ALA A 129 -3.66 -10.33 -4.54
CA ALA A 129 -4.79 -10.03 -3.67
C ALA A 129 -5.56 -8.79 -4.14
N ARG A 130 -4.87 -7.67 -4.42
CA ARG A 130 -5.51 -6.47 -4.97
C ARG A 130 -6.11 -6.71 -6.36
N ARG A 131 -5.47 -7.54 -7.20
CA ARG A 131 -6.00 -7.89 -8.52
C ARG A 131 -7.30 -8.69 -8.45
N LEU A 132 -7.44 -9.62 -7.49
CA LEU A 132 -8.67 -10.37 -7.26
C LEU A 132 -9.86 -9.46 -6.91
N LEU A 133 -9.60 -8.31 -6.26
CA LEU A 133 -10.63 -7.32 -5.91
C LEU A 133 -11.03 -6.38 -7.04
N TRP A 134 -10.29 -6.38 -8.16
CA TRP A 134 -10.56 -5.47 -9.28
C TRP A 134 -12.01 -5.58 -9.82
N PRO A 135 -12.60 -6.77 -10.04
CA PRO A 135 -13.98 -6.87 -10.51
C PRO A 135 -14.98 -6.20 -9.57
N ILE A 136 -14.76 -6.26 -8.25
CA ILE A 136 -15.57 -5.57 -7.25
C ILE A 136 -15.39 -4.05 -7.38
N LYS A 137 -14.14 -3.57 -7.43
CA LYS A 137 -13.86 -2.14 -7.63
C LYS A 137 -14.47 -1.63 -8.93
N GLN A 138 -14.42 -2.42 -9.99
CA GLN A 138 -14.99 -2.10 -11.30
C GLN A 138 -16.52 -2.00 -11.24
N LYS A 139 -17.19 -2.93 -10.56
CA LYS A 139 -18.64 -2.95 -10.39
C LYS A 139 -19.17 -1.74 -9.61
N TYR A 140 -18.50 -1.38 -8.51
CA TYR A 140 -18.94 -0.32 -7.61
C TYR A 140 -18.34 1.06 -7.93
N GLY A 141 -17.35 1.11 -8.82
CA GLY A 141 -16.81 2.35 -9.38
C GLY A 141 -16.33 3.32 -8.31
N ARG A 142 -16.70 4.59 -8.45
CA ARG A 142 -16.30 5.69 -7.56
C ARG A 142 -16.93 5.65 -6.16
N LYS A 143 -17.95 4.82 -5.95
CA LYS A 143 -18.69 4.75 -4.67
C LYS A 143 -17.95 4.00 -3.58
N ILE A 144 -16.89 3.27 -3.92
CA ILE A 144 -15.97 2.65 -2.96
C ILE A 144 -14.53 2.90 -3.42
N SER A 145 -13.72 3.46 -2.54
CA SER A 145 -12.30 3.68 -2.77
C SER A 145 -11.52 2.37 -2.65
N TRP A 146 -10.32 2.31 -3.22
CA TRP A 146 -9.38 1.22 -2.92
C TRP A 146 -8.98 1.20 -1.45
N ALA A 147 -8.80 2.37 -0.84
CA ALA A 147 -8.47 2.51 0.57
C ALA A 147 -9.50 1.82 1.48
N ASP A 148 -10.80 2.03 1.26
CA ASP A 148 -11.85 1.35 2.01
C ASP A 148 -12.01 -0.11 1.58
N LEU A 149 -11.98 -0.41 0.28
CA LEU A 149 -12.18 -1.77 -0.23
C LEU A 149 -11.16 -2.75 0.36
N MET A 150 -9.88 -2.39 0.42
CA MET A 150 -8.85 -3.27 0.96
C MET A 150 -9.09 -3.63 2.44
N ILE A 151 -9.49 -2.66 3.25
CA ILE A 151 -9.76 -2.89 4.68
C ILE A 151 -11.09 -3.63 4.88
N LEU A 152 -12.14 -3.24 4.15
CA LEU A 152 -13.45 -3.90 4.19
C LEU A 152 -13.34 -5.39 3.83
N THR A 153 -12.53 -5.71 2.82
CA THR A 153 -12.31 -7.10 2.39
C THR A 153 -11.75 -7.96 3.53
N GLY A 154 -10.78 -7.45 4.29
CA GLY A 154 -10.23 -8.15 5.45
C GLY A 154 -11.28 -8.38 6.54
N ASN A 155 -12.14 -7.39 6.80
CA ASN A 155 -13.26 -7.53 7.74
C ASN A 155 -14.27 -8.59 7.27
N VAL A 156 -14.66 -8.56 5.98
CA VAL A 156 -15.59 -9.55 5.42
C VAL A 156 -14.98 -10.96 5.47
N ALA A 157 -13.69 -11.11 5.16
CA ALA A 157 -12.99 -12.39 5.25
C ALA A 157 -13.03 -12.99 6.67
N LEU A 158 -12.86 -12.16 7.71
CA LEU A 158 -13.03 -12.61 9.10
C LEU A 158 -14.46 -13.09 9.37
N GLU A 159 -15.46 -12.32 8.92
CA GLU A 159 -16.88 -12.65 9.10
C GLU A 159 -17.28 -13.95 8.39
N THR A 160 -16.82 -14.18 7.16
CA THR A 160 -17.12 -15.42 6.42
C THR A 160 -16.47 -16.65 7.02
N MET A 161 -15.39 -16.47 7.78
CA MET A 161 -14.69 -17.55 8.50
C MET A 161 -15.13 -17.69 9.96
N GLY A 162 -16.28 -17.11 10.33
CA GLY A 162 -16.93 -17.32 11.63
C GLY A 162 -16.50 -16.36 12.73
N PHE A 163 -15.69 -15.34 12.44
CA PHE A 163 -15.32 -14.31 13.41
C PHE A 163 -16.22 -13.08 13.30
N LYS A 164 -16.94 -12.76 14.37
CA LYS A 164 -17.75 -11.54 14.43
C LYS A 164 -16.88 -10.31 14.72
N THR A 165 -16.68 -9.46 13.71
CA THR A 165 -15.98 -8.19 13.88
C THR A 165 -16.80 -7.20 14.71
N PHE A 166 -16.13 -6.21 15.31
CA PHE A 166 -16.81 -5.14 16.08
C PHE A 166 -17.65 -4.22 15.18
N GLY A 167 -17.17 -3.98 13.97
CA GLY A 167 -17.80 -3.11 12.99
C GLY A 167 -16.79 -2.64 11.94
N PHE A 168 -17.26 -1.80 11.02
CA PHE A 168 -16.45 -1.17 9.99
C PHE A 168 -16.94 0.26 9.76
N ALA A 169 -16.01 1.17 9.52
CA ALA A 169 -16.29 2.54 9.09
C ALA A 169 -15.51 2.82 7.80
N GLY A 170 -16.23 3.26 6.76
CA GLY A 170 -15.63 3.77 5.52
C GLY A 170 -15.38 5.28 5.59
N GLY A 171 -15.01 5.86 4.45
CA GLY A 171 -14.69 7.30 4.32
C GLY A 171 -13.23 7.58 4.01
N ARG A 172 -12.42 6.56 3.68
CA ARG A 172 -11.03 6.75 3.24
C ARG A 172 -11.02 7.12 1.76
N GLU A 173 -10.58 8.32 1.43
CA GLU A 173 -10.43 8.74 0.03
C GLU A 173 -9.18 8.12 -0.61
N ASP A 174 -9.27 7.80 -1.90
CA ASP A 174 -8.11 7.34 -2.66
C ASP A 174 -7.16 8.52 -2.95
N THR A 175 -5.86 8.29 -2.86
CA THR A 175 -4.83 9.21 -3.41
C THR A 175 -4.40 8.78 -4.80
N TRP A 176 -3.81 9.68 -5.59
CA TRP A 176 -3.50 9.42 -7.01
C TRP A 176 -2.01 9.39 -7.33
N GLU A 177 -1.17 9.52 -6.31
CA GLU A 177 0.28 9.46 -6.40
C GLU A 177 0.85 8.86 -5.10
N PRO A 178 2.05 8.26 -5.14
CA PRO A 178 2.72 7.74 -3.96
C PRO A 178 3.02 8.87 -2.95
N ASP A 179 2.89 8.57 -1.65
CA ASP A 179 3.28 9.49 -0.59
C ASP A 179 4.83 9.57 -0.52
N HIS A 180 5.40 10.70 -0.94
CA HIS A 180 6.84 10.96 -0.88
C HIS A 180 7.30 11.62 0.42
N ASP A 181 6.37 11.94 1.31
CA ASP A 181 6.64 12.62 2.58
C ASP A 181 6.81 11.63 3.75
N VAL A 182 6.84 10.32 3.48
CA VAL A 182 7.11 9.30 4.49
C VAL A 182 8.59 8.92 4.53
N TYR A 183 9.19 9.07 5.71
CA TYR A 183 10.55 8.59 5.98
C TYR A 183 10.51 7.12 6.43
N TRP A 184 10.80 6.20 5.50
CA TRP A 184 10.81 4.75 5.79
C TRP A 184 12.14 4.23 6.37
N GLY A 185 13.21 5.01 6.28
CA GLY A 185 14.58 4.61 6.66
C GLY A 185 15.61 5.25 5.72
N THR A 186 16.90 5.15 6.07
CA THR A 186 18.04 5.56 5.22
C THR A 186 18.66 4.39 4.46
N GLU A 187 18.27 3.17 4.83
CA GLU A 187 18.83 1.94 4.28
C GLU A 187 18.63 1.87 2.77
N LYS A 188 19.69 1.51 2.05
CA LYS A 188 19.68 1.37 0.58
C LYS A 188 19.43 -0.07 0.11
N THR A 189 19.24 -1.00 1.04
CA THR A 189 19.05 -2.43 0.77
C THR A 189 17.76 -2.90 1.43
N TRP A 190 16.93 -3.64 0.70
CA TRP A 190 15.72 -4.25 1.25
C TRP A 190 16.06 -5.18 2.42
N LEU A 191 15.26 -5.10 3.48
CA LEU A 191 15.47 -5.84 4.74
C LEU A 191 16.81 -5.53 5.46
N GLY A 192 17.53 -4.49 5.02
CA GLY A 192 18.69 -3.97 5.77
C GLY A 192 18.26 -3.49 7.16
N GLY A 193 19.16 -3.63 8.15
CA GLY A 193 18.82 -3.38 9.55
C GLY A 193 19.84 -2.66 10.40
N ASP A 194 21.03 -2.36 9.87
CA ASP A 194 22.15 -1.92 10.69
C ASP A 194 22.17 -0.41 10.97
N GLU A 195 21.52 0.41 10.15
CA GLU A 195 21.56 1.88 10.28
C GLU A 195 20.49 2.43 11.24
N ARG A 196 19.33 1.77 11.35
CA ARG A 196 18.22 2.19 12.24
C ARG A 196 18.45 1.96 13.73
N TYR A 197 19.38 1.08 14.10
CA TYR A 197 19.70 0.81 15.51
C TYR A 197 21.11 1.30 15.83
N ALA A 198 21.22 2.23 16.80
CA ALA A 198 22.52 2.76 17.24
C ALA A 198 23.50 1.67 17.75
N ARG A 199 22.99 0.49 18.12
CA ARG A 199 23.77 -0.67 18.58
C ARG A 199 23.72 -1.87 17.62
N GLY A 200 23.15 -1.72 16.42
CA GLY A 200 22.85 -2.85 15.54
C GLY A 200 21.57 -3.59 15.91
N SER A 201 21.17 -4.54 15.07
CA SER A 201 20.04 -5.44 15.34
C SER A 201 20.53 -6.64 16.15
N GLU A 202 19.78 -7.03 17.18
CA GLU A 202 20.06 -8.23 17.98
C GLU A 202 20.10 -9.47 17.06
N GLY A 203 21.19 -10.23 17.11
CA GLY A 203 21.36 -11.46 16.31
C GLY A 203 21.94 -11.29 14.89
N VAL A 204 22.44 -10.10 14.53
CA VAL A 204 23.22 -9.89 13.29
C VAL A 204 24.72 -9.88 13.63
N GLU A 205 25.45 -10.92 13.22
CA GLU A 205 26.91 -10.94 13.36
C GLU A 205 27.55 -9.84 12.51
N LYS A 206 28.32 -8.95 13.15
CA LYS A 206 29.20 -8.01 12.46
C LYS A 206 30.58 -8.64 12.27
N ASP A 207 31.26 -8.27 11.17
CA ASP A 207 32.71 -8.48 11.01
C ASP A 207 33.45 -7.73 12.11
N GLY A 208 33.61 -8.39 13.26
CA GLY A 208 34.10 -7.77 14.49
C GLY A 208 33.48 -8.31 15.78
N GLY A 209 33.24 -9.62 15.89
CA GLY A 209 33.33 -10.38 17.15
C GLY A 209 32.55 -9.93 18.38
N VAL A 210 31.56 -9.04 18.26
CA VAL A 210 30.66 -8.69 19.36
C VAL A 210 29.24 -8.86 18.84
N LEU A 211 28.66 -10.00 19.20
CA LEU A 211 27.22 -10.21 19.19
C LEU A 211 26.58 -9.12 20.06
N VAL A 212 25.63 -8.36 19.50
CA VAL A 212 24.61 -7.70 20.30
C VAL A 212 23.37 -8.56 20.24
#